data_AF-A0A0E8FM14-F1
#
_entry.id   AF-A0A0E8FM14-F1
#
_cell.length_a   1.000
_cell.length_b   1.000
_cell.length_c   1.000
_cell.angle_alpha   90.00
_cell.angle_beta   90.00
_cell.angle_gamma   90.00
#
_symmetry.space_group_name_H-M   'P 1'
#
loop_
_entity.id
_entity.type
_entity.pdbx_description
1 polymer ?
#
loop_
_entity_poly.entity_id
_entity_poly.type
_entity_poly.pdbx_seq_one_letter_code
_entity_poly.pdbx_strand_id
1 'polypeptide(L)'
;MPIVVFHKGDETFTDEVKDNTNLVVRAGIKQFPYPNLRYQCGMGKCATCACRILAGGEHLPEPNWKEKKQLGDRLAQGYRLACQLWITHDIELRQDAAAPAGGGD
;
A
#
# COMPACT_ATOMS: atom_id res chain seq x y z
N MET A 1 -2.41 -17.02 -7.44
CA MET A 1 -2.59 -16.42 -6.12
C MET A 1 -1.28 -15.77 -5.75
N PRO A 2 -1.20 -14.44 -5.70
CA PRO A 2 0.05 -13.74 -5.43
C PRO A 2 0.47 -13.81 -3.95
N ILE A 3 1.77 -13.88 -3.71
CA ILE A 3 2.39 -13.77 -2.38
C ILE A 3 2.60 -12.29 -2.06
N VAL A 4 2.14 -11.87 -0.88
CA VAL A 4 2.34 -10.50 -0.40
C VAL A 4 3.23 -10.53 0.83
N VAL A 5 4.37 -9.85 0.74
CA VAL A 5 5.29 -9.61 1.86
C VAL A 5 5.09 -8.18 2.35
N PHE A 6 4.60 -8.02 3.58
CA PHE A 6 4.29 -6.74 4.19
C PHE A 6 5.21 -6.46 5.39
N HIS A 7 5.98 -5.38 5.30
CA HIS A 7 6.88 -4.91 6.36
C HIS A 7 6.24 -3.78 7.16
N LYS A 8 6.31 -3.87 8.49
CA LYS A 8 5.91 -2.79 9.40
C LYS A 8 6.82 -2.74 10.61
N GLY A 9 7.58 -1.65 10.74
CA GLY A 9 8.65 -1.58 11.72
C GLY A 9 9.68 -2.67 11.45
N ASP A 10 9.99 -3.46 12.48
CA ASP A 10 10.89 -4.61 12.39
C ASP A 10 10.14 -5.93 12.09
N GLU A 11 8.81 -5.89 11.98
CA GLU A 11 8.00 -7.07 11.71
C GLU A 11 7.77 -7.27 10.21
N THR A 12 7.83 -8.53 9.78
CA THR A 12 7.53 -8.95 8.41
C THR A 12 6.38 -9.96 8.45
N PHE A 13 5.33 -9.70 7.66
CA PHE A 13 4.16 -10.56 7.54
C PHE A 13 4.04 -11.03 6.10
N THR A 14 3.93 -12.33 5.88
CA THR A 14 3.80 -12.91 4.54
C THR A 14 2.55 -13.77 4.47
N ASP A 15 1.75 -13.57 3.42
CA ASP A 15 0.58 -14.41 3.18
C ASP A 15 0.26 -14.47 1.67
N GLU A 16 -0.43 -15.54 1.28
CA GLU A 16 -0.96 -15.71 -0.06
C GLU A 16 -2.34 -15.04 -0.14
N VAL A 17 -2.55 -14.20 -1.14
CA VAL A 17 -3.83 -13.50 -1.32
C VAL A 17 -4.53 -13.93 -2.60
N LYS A 18 -5.83 -13.66 -2.66
CA LYS A 18 -6.61 -13.88 -3.88
C LYS A 18 -6.06 -12.99 -4.99
N ASP A 19 -6.04 -13.53 -6.20
CA ASP A 19 -5.72 -12.74 -7.38
C ASP A 19 -6.68 -11.55 -7.53
N ASN A 20 -6.18 -10.48 -8.13
CA ASN A 20 -6.89 -9.22 -8.33
C ASN A 20 -7.55 -8.69 -7.03
N THR A 21 -6.77 -8.53 -5.96
CA THR A 21 -7.27 -8.06 -4.66
C THR A 21 -6.71 -6.70 -4.25
N ASN A 22 -7.46 -5.95 -3.45
CA ASN A 22 -7.00 -4.71 -2.84
C ASN A 22 -6.65 -4.93 -1.36
N LEU A 23 -5.43 -4.57 -0.94
CA LEU A 23 -4.95 -4.82 0.44
C LEU A 23 -5.71 -4.01 1.49
N VAL A 24 -6.16 -2.80 1.17
CA VAL A 24 -6.95 -1.97 2.10
C VAL A 24 -8.36 -2.54 2.28
N VAL A 25 -8.99 -3.02 1.20
CA VAL A 25 -10.29 -3.70 1.29
C VAL A 25 -10.18 -4.97 2.14
N ARG A 26 -9.15 -5.80 1.91
CA ARG A 26 -8.90 -7.01 2.72
C ARG A 26 -8.72 -6.67 4.20
N ALA A 27 -7.89 -5.66 4.51
CA ALA A 27 -7.69 -5.23 5.88
C ALA A 27 -8.99 -4.72 6.51
N GLY A 28 -9.83 -4.01 5.74
CA GLY A 28 -11.17 -3.54 6.14
C GLY A 28 -12.13 -4.65 6.54
N ILE A 29 -12.03 -5.83 5.93
CA ILE A 29 -12.82 -7.02 6.27
C ILE A 29 -12.06 -7.98 7.21
N LYS A 30 -11.06 -7.48 7.93
CA LYS A 30 -10.24 -8.21 8.91
C LYS A 30 -9.49 -9.42 8.34
N GLN A 31 -9.14 -9.37 7.06
CA GLN A 31 -8.24 -10.33 6.42
C GLN A 31 -6.82 -9.74 6.31
N PHE A 32 -5.82 -10.59 6.10
CA PHE A 32 -4.45 -10.15 5.84
C PHE A 32 -4.42 -8.99 4.83
N PRO A 33 -3.70 -7.88 5.11
CA PRO A 33 -2.72 -7.69 6.20
C PRO A 33 -3.28 -7.05 7.51
N TYR A 34 -4.56 -7.21 7.85
CA TYR A 34 -5.10 -6.79 9.17
C TYR A 34 -4.41 -7.54 10.33
N PRO A 35 -4.16 -6.90 11.50
CA PRO A 35 -4.39 -5.50 11.85
C PRO A 35 -3.21 -4.58 11.49
N ASN A 36 -2.27 -5.07 10.69
CA ASN A 36 -0.95 -4.47 10.55
C ASN A 36 -0.96 -3.30 9.55
N LEU A 37 -1.68 -3.37 8.43
CA LEU A 37 -1.75 -2.25 7.50
C LEU A 37 -2.58 -1.09 8.09
N ARG A 38 -1.97 0.09 8.23
CA ARG A 38 -2.69 1.32 8.56
C ARG A 38 -3.38 1.87 7.32
N TYR A 39 -4.64 2.27 7.46
CA TYR A 39 -5.43 2.92 6.43
C TYR A 39 -6.48 3.82 7.10
N GLN A 40 -7.09 4.71 6.32
CA GLN A 40 -8.17 5.58 6.81
C GLN A 40 -9.28 5.69 5.76
N CYS A 41 -9.03 6.38 4.64
CA CYS A 41 -10.12 6.73 3.71
C CYS A 41 -10.47 5.65 2.68
N GLY A 42 -9.55 4.74 2.34
CA GLY A 42 -9.76 3.73 1.28
C GLY A 42 -9.96 4.26 -0.15
N MET A 43 -9.93 5.58 -0.37
CA MET A 43 -10.39 6.22 -1.62
C MET A 43 -9.33 7.08 -2.33
N GLY A 44 -8.09 7.07 -1.83
CA GLY A 44 -7.01 7.93 -2.35
C GLY A 44 -7.17 9.42 -2.00
N LYS A 45 -7.88 9.73 -0.91
CA LYS A 45 -8.06 11.10 -0.39
C LYS A 45 -7.06 11.47 0.71
N CYS A 46 -6.29 10.52 1.21
CA CYS A 46 -5.25 10.71 2.22
C CYS A 46 -4.03 9.80 1.91
N ALA A 47 -2.93 10.00 2.63
CA ALA A 47 -1.70 9.21 2.49
C ALA A 47 -1.48 8.16 3.60
N THR A 48 -2.46 7.91 4.49
CA THR A 48 -2.31 6.98 5.63
C THR A 48 -1.92 5.55 5.22
N CYS A 49 -2.41 5.08 4.05
CA CYS A 49 -2.08 3.76 3.50
C CYS A 49 -0.84 3.76 2.58
N ALA A 50 -0.05 4.83 2.57
CA ALA A 50 1.16 4.90 1.76
C ALA A 50 2.15 3.80 2.16
N CYS A 51 2.64 3.08 1.17
CA CYS A 51 3.63 2.02 1.33
C CYS A 51 4.71 2.20 0.28
N ARG A 52 5.98 1.95 0.64
CA ARG A 52 7.08 1.87 -0.33
C ARG A 52 7.10 0.48 -0.93
N ILE A 53 7.12 0.38 -2.26
CA ILE A 53 7.27 -0.89 -2.96
C ILE A 53 8.75 -1.27 -2.97
N LEU A 54 9.06 -2.47 -2.48
CA LEU A 54 10.41 -3.01 -2.41
C LEU A 54 10.68 -3.99 -3.57
N ALA A 55 9.67 -4.75 -3.99
CA ALA A 55 9.71 -5.67 -5.14
C ALA A 55 8.31 -5.80 -5.79
N GLY A 56 8.27 -6.20 -7.06
CA GLY A 56 7.02 -6.39 -7.82
C GLY A 56 6.36 -5.11 -8.33
N GLY A 57 7.07 -3.98 -8.28
CA GLY A 57 6.58 -2.68 -8.73
C GLY A 57 6.37 -2.59 -10.25
N GLU A 58 7.11 -3.37 -11.02
CA GLU A 58 7.03 -3.50 -12.48
C GLU A 58 5.69 -4.07 -12.97
N HIS A 59 4.96 -4.77 -12.11
CA HIS A 59 3.63 -5.32 -12.40
C HIS A 59 2.50 -4.36 -12.06
N LEU A 60 2.80 -3.23 -11.39
CA LEU A 60 1.80 -2.25 -11.02
C LEU A 60 1.49 -1.31 -12.18
N PRO A 61 0.24 -0.84 -12.30
CA PRO A 61 -0.06 0.25 -13.22
C PRO A 61 0.67 1.52 -12.81
N GLU A 62 0.86 2.41 -13.78
CA GLU A 62 1.36 3.77 -13.56
C GLU A 62 0.58 4.49 -12.44
N PRO A 63 1.25 5.33 -11.61
CA PRO A 63 0.58 6.07 -10.56
C PRO A 63 -0.58 6.91 -11.09
N ASN A 64 -1.75 6.73 -10.49
CA ASN A 64 -2.94 7.49 -10.91
C ASN A 64 -2.89 8.94 -10.40
N TRP A 65 -3.81 9.78 -10.85
CA TRP A 65 -3.84 11.20 -10.49
C TRP A 65 -4.00 11.45 -8.97
N LYS A 66 -4.67 10.55 -8.23
CA LYS A 66 -4.82 10.65 -6.78
C LYS A 66 -3.51 10.36 -6.08
N GLU A 67 -2.78 9.33 -6.53
CA GLU A 67 -1.44 9.04 -6.02
C GLU A 67 -0.49 10.21 -6.29
N LYS A 68 -0.51 10.78 -7.50
CA LYS A 68 0.26 11.99 -7.85
C LYS A 68 -0.05 13.15 -6.90
N LYS A 69 -1.34 13.40 -6.65
CA LYS A 69 -1.78 14.47 -5.74
C LYS A 69 -1.35 14.23 -4.28
N GLN A 70 -1.45 13.00 -3.78
CA GLN A 70 -1.26 12.70 -2.35
C GLN A 70 0.20 12.39 -1.97
N LEU A 71 0.99 11.88 -2.92
CA LEU A 71 2.37 11.43 -2.65
C LEU A 71 3.42 12.39 -3.19
N GLY A 72 3.15 13.15 -4.25
CA GLY A 72 4.12 14.07 -4.86
C GLY A 72 5.47 13.37 -5.12
N ASP A 73 6.55 13.97 -4.62
CA ASP A 73 7.92 13.47 -4.77
C ASP A 73 8.15 12.08 -4.16
N ARG A 74 7.29 11.63 -3.24
CA ARG A 74 7.38 10.28 -2.67
C ARG A 74 7.11 9.20 -3.73
N LEU A 75 6.42 9.51 -4.83
CA LEU A 75 6.29 8.56 -5.95
C LEU A 75 7.66 8.17 -6.51
N ALA A 76 8.56 9.14 -6.68
CA ALA A 76 9.92 8.89 -7.16
C ALA A 76 10.76 8.05 -6.18
N GLN A 77 10.37 8.04 -4.90
CA GLN A 77 10.99 7.21 -3.86
C GLN A 77 10.41 5.78 -3.81
N GLY A 78 9.45 5.46 -4.69
CA GLY A 78 8.78 4.16 -4.76
C GLY A 78 7.56 4.02 -3.86
N TYR A 79 7.03 5.11 -3.30
CA TYR A 79 5.77 5.04 -2.54
C TYR A 79 4.56 4.91 -3.46
N ARG A 80 3.59 4.11 -3.05
CA ARG A 80 2.28 3.94 -3.67
C ARG A 80 1.20 3.99 -2.60
N LEU A 81 -0.04 4.31 -2.98
CA LEU A 81 -1.18 4.22 -2.07
C LEU A 81 -1.75 2.81 -2.14
N ALA A 82 -1.65 2.02 -1.07
CA ALA A 82 -2.15 0.63 -1.08
C ALA A 82 -3.65 0.52 -1.44
N CYS A 83 -4.45 1.54 -1.11
CA CYS A 83 -5.87 1.57 -1.50
C CYS A 83 -6.11 1.76 -3.00
N GLN A 84 -5.11 2.19 -3.76
CA GLN A 84 -5.21 2.43 -5.21
C GLN A 84 -4.65 1.26 -6.05
N LEU A 85 -4.12 0.22 -5.41
CA LEU A 85 -3.54 -0.93 -6.08
C LEU A 85 -4.49 -2.13 -6.08
N TRP A 86 -4.41 -2.93 -7.14
CA TRP A 86 -5.02 -4.24 -7.25
C TRP A 86 -3.90 -5.25 -7.53
N ILE A 87 -3.69 -6.17 -6.59
CA ILE A 87 -2.55 -7.09 -6.59
C ILE A 87 -2.90 -8.31 -7.43
N THR A 88 -2.14 -8.51 -8.50
CA THR A 88 -2.24 -9.64 -9.43
C THR A 88 -0.97 -10.49 -9.50
N HIS A 89 0.13 -9.98 -8.95
CA HIS A 89 1.45 -10.60 -8.92
C HIS A 89 2.06 -10.45 -7.53
N ASP A 90 3.10 -11.23 -7.25
CA ASP A 90 3.82 -11.16 -6.00
C ASP A 90 4.35 -9.75 -5.77
N ILE A 91 4.27 -9.30 -4.52
CA ILE A 91 4.64 -7.94 -4.15
C ILE A 91 5.21 -7.88 -2.74
N GLU A 92 6.26 -7.08 -2.60
CA GLU A 92 6.85 -6.77 -1.30
C GLU A 92 6.73 -5.27 -1.05
N LEU A 93 6.15 -4.89 0.08
CA LEU A 93 5.91 -3.50 0.42
C LEU A 93 6.15 -3.22 1.90
N ARG A 94 6.55 -1.98 2.19
CA ARG A 94 6.78 -1.50 3.55
C ARG A 94 5.88 -0.33 3.86
N GLN A 95 5.24 -0.36 5.03
CA GLN A 95 4.58 0.82 5.60
C GLN A 95 5.41 1.34 6.76
N ASP A 96 6.08 2.47 6.54
CA ASP A 96 6.95 3.10 7.55
C ASP A 96 6.17 3.51 8.79
N ALA A 97 6.83 3.56 9.96
CA ALA A 97 6.18 3.87 11.23
C ALA A 97 5.58 5.30 11.27
N ALA A 98 6.20 6.26 10.59
CA ALA A 98 5.76 7.66 10.56
C ALA A 98 5.04 7.98 9.24
N ALA A 99 3.80 8.47 9.32
CA ALA A 99 3.31 9.35 8.27
C ALA A 99 4.08 10.67 8.43
N PRO A 100 4.86 11.14 7.43
CA PRO A 100 5.37 12.50 7.51
C PRO A 100 4.15 13.44 7.57
N ALA A 101 4.19 14.36 8.53
CA ALA A 101 3.22 15.44 8.65
C ALA A 101 3.13 16.22 7.32
N GLY A 102 1.91 16.57 6.90
CA GLY A 102 1.64 17.44 5.75
C GLY A 102 0.70 16.78 4.72
N GLY A 103 -0.48 17.30 4.39
CA GLY A 103 -1.17 18.49 4.84
C GLY A 103 -2.67 18.23 4.78
N GLY A 104 -3.36 18.56 5.87
CA GLY A 104 -4.75 18.97 5.78
C GLY A 104 -4.74 20.45 5.46
N ASP A 105 -5.47 20.81 4.42
CA ASP A 105 -6.28 22.03 4.35
C ASP A 105 -7.65 21.60 3.82
#